data_AF-A0A9X8EA33-F1
#
_entry.id   AF-A0A9X8EA33-F1
#
_cell.length_a   1.000
_cell.length_b   1.000
_cell.length_c   1.000
_cell.angle_alpha   90.00
_cell.angle_beta   90.00
_cell.angle_gamma   90.00
#
_symmetry.space_group_name_H-M   'P 1'
#
loop_
_entity.id
_entity.type
_entity.pdbx_description
1 polymer ?
#
loop_
_entity_poly.entity_id
_entity_poly.type
_entity_poly.pdbx_seq_one_letter_code
_entity_poly.pdbx_strand_id
1 'polypeptide(L)'
;MDDNGTTTSKDVVKALCLLKDVKQSTRETFLDAEVYRRRVAEQKDLVEAHHLKLQNLLYEKDNLLREIKRCRGFPTKELDKIEFKDGVLPVLVDDDRHKRHLQRLDDELSDRKALLQHQQHLKTQISSVEDATQSKHALLDALPAHLAAIEEASRPLQALLSVPISDSRDRHQAAKALPTPLYLLFCELDAYLSIHAGSGAVGIADSKAGPLSKLKLKSTRGKEGPDAATSDDADSATPPPPKRPKTSTTDHDAFIPSPQSVVLQVRRHLGLPDKPTSTTKVVFQYLPRLGVVVVDSPRFPTLLRRLFATDSGLHTPPGVSYAFETADGAEVPMEFPADVKARPYVWAQWISGLTSVGHRLEPSIRH
;
A
#
# COMPACT_ATOMS: atom_id res chain seq x y z
N MET A 1 94.27 -124.95 -31.54
CA MET A 1 94.36 -124.66 -32.98
C MET A 1 92.98 -124.92 -33.56
N ASP A 2 92.15 -124.00 -34.06
CA ASP A 2 92.18 -122.55 -34.25
C ASP A 2 90.75 -122.13 -34.65
N ASP A 3 89.86 -121.82 -33.69
CA ASP A 3 88.47 -121.38 -34.04
C ASP A 3 87.94 -120.20 -33.19
N ASN A 4 88.81 -119.60 -32.35
CA ASN A 4 88.45 -118.50 -31.45
C ASN A 4 88.74 -117.09 -32.04
N GLY A 5 89.45 -117.02 -33.18
CA GLY A 5 89.82 -115.77 -33.85
C GLY A 5 88.78 -115.25 -34.85
N THR A 6 87.86 -116.11 -35.32
CA THR A 6 86.84 -115.77 -36.33
C THR A 6 85.52 -115.33 -35.69
N THR A 7 85.19 -115.81 -34.49
CA THR A 7 84.01 -115.43 -33.70
C THR A 7 84.15 -114.07 -33.03
N THR A 8 85.30 -113.82 -32.38
CA THR A 8 85.67 -112.52 -31.78
C THR A 8 85.72 -111.40 -32.81
N SER A 9 86.20 -111.68 -34.03
CA SER A 9 86.18 -110.74 -35.15
C SER A 9 84.77 -110.39 -35.63
N LYS A 10 83.85 -111.37 -35.70
CA LYS A 10 82.45 -111.16 -36.07
C LYS A 10 81.68 -110.35 -35.03
N ASP A 11 81.93 -110.56 -33.73
CA ASP A 11 81.30 -109.81 -32.65
C ASP A 11 81.77 -108.35 -32.60
N VAL A 12 83.05 -108.11 -32.88
CA VAL A 12 83.61 -106.74 -33.01
C VAL A 12 83.00 -106.02 -34.22
N VAL A 13 82.86 -106.69 -35.36
CA VAL A 13 82.17 -106.12 -36.54
C VAL A 13 80.71 -105.79 -36.22
N LYS A 14 80.01 -106.68 -35.49
CA LYS A 14 78.62 -106.46 -35.06
C LYS A 14 78.50 -105.29 -34.08
N ALA A 15 79.42 -105.16 -33.12
CA ALA A 15 79.47 -104.02 -32.19
C ALA A 15 79.77 -102.69 -32.90
N LEU A 16 80.65 -102.70 -33.92
CA LEU A 16 80.93 -101.54 -34.76
C LEU A 16 79.72 -101.14 -35.62
N CYS A 17 78.95 -102.10 -36.15
CA CYS A 17 77.68 -101.82 -36.83
C CYS A 17 76.65 -101.19 -35.88
N LEU A 18 76.44 -101.76 -34.68
CA LEU A 18 75.54 -101.17 -33.68
C LEU A 18 75.99 -99.78 -33.24
N LEU A 19 77.30 -99.54 -33.07
CA LEU A 19 77.83 -98.22 -32.74
C LEU A 19 77.62 -97.22 -33.89
N LYS A 20 77.74 -97.67 -35.15
CA LYS A 20 77.39 -96.85 -36.32
C LYS A 20 75.91 -96.49 -36.30
N ASP A 21 75.02 -97.44 -36.02
CA ASP A 21 73.57 -97.22 -35.97
C ASP A 21 73.19 -96.26 -34.81
N VAL A 22 73.83 -96.39 -33.65
CA VAL A 22 73.66 -95.45 -32.52
C VAL A 22 74.19 -94.05 -32.87
N LYS A 23 75.35 -93.95 -33.54
CA LYS A 23 75.88 -92.65 -34.02
C LYS A 23 74.97 -92.02 -35.08
N GLN A 24 74.36 -92.85 -35.93
CA GLN A 24 73.41 -92.39 -36.93
C GLN A 24 72.10 -91.92 -36.29
N SER A 25 71.51 -92.72 -35.39
CA SER A 25 70.30 -92.36 -34.65
C SER A 25 70.50 -91.12 -33.78
N THR A 26 71.62 -91.00 -33.08
CA THR A 26 71.92 -89.78 -32.30
C THR A 26 72.04 -88.56 -33.22
N ARG A 27 72.71 -88.67 -34.38
CA ARG A 27 72.77 -87.59 -35.37
C ARG A 27 71.39 -87.20 -35.89
N GLU A 28 70.53 -88.17 -36.20
CA GLU A 28 69.14 -87.93 -36.61
C GLU A 28 68.35 -87.19 -35.53
N THR A 29 68.43 -87.63 -34.26
CA THR A 29 67.76 -86.93 -33.15
C THR A 29 68.27 -85.50 -32.93
N PHE A 30 69.57 -85.24 -33.11
CA PHE A 30 70.13 -83.89 -33.04
C PHE A 30 69.62 -83.00 -34.16
N LEU A 31 69.54 -83.52 -35.39
CA LEU A 31 68.99 -82.80 -36.54
C LEU A 31 67.50 -82.49 -36.34
N ASP A 32 66.71 -83.47 -35.87
CA ASP A 32 65.31 -83.26 -35.53
C ASP A 32 65.15 -82.19 -34.43
N ALA A 33 65.96 -82.26 -33.37
CA ALA A 33 65.96 -81.27 -32.30
C ALA A 33 66.37 -79.86 -32.79
N GLU A 34 67.22 -79.74 -33.80
CA GLU A 34 67.49 -78.46 -34.46
C GLU A 34 66.30 -77.96 -35.29
N VAL A 35 65.63 -78.85 -36.03
CA VAL A 35 64.42 -78.50 -36.80
C VAL A 35 63.31 -78.01 -35.86
N TYR A 36 63.06 -78.72 -34.76
CA TYR A 36 62.10 -78.29 -33.74
C TYR A 36 62.51 -76.95 -33.10
N ARG A 37 63.79 -76.76 -32.77
CA ARG A 37 64.28 -75.47 -32.25
C ARG A 37 64.05 -74.32 -33.22
N ARG A 38 64.31 -74.51 -34.52
CA ARG A 38 64.04 -73.49 -35.55
C ARG A 38 62.55 -73.18 -35.66
N ARG A 39 61.68 -74.20 -35.70
CA ARG A 39 60.24 -74.00 -35.75
C ARG A 39 59.71 -73.26 -34.52
N VAL A 40 60.21 -73.58 -33.32
CA VAL A 40 59.85 -72.86 -32.09
C VAL A 40 60.34 -71.42 -32.13
N ALA A 41 61.55 -71.16 -32.66
CA ALA A 41 62.06 -69.80 -32.82
C ALA A 41 61.19 -68.98 -33.79
N GLU A 42 60.81 -69.52 -34.95
CA GLU A 42 59.93 -68.85 -35.91
C GLU A 42 58.55 -68.51 -35.32
N GLN A 43 57.95 -69.44 -34.56
CA GLN A 43 56.68 -69.18 -33.88
C GLN A 43 56.82 -68.15 -32.76
N LYS A 44 57.94 -68.16 -32.05
CA LYS A 44 58.26 -67.16 -31.04
C LYS A 44 58.40 -65.77 -31.67
N ASP A 45 59.13 -65.64 -32.78
CA ASP A 45 59.30 -64.37 -33.49
C ASP A 45 57.95 -63.82 -33.98
N LEU A 46 57.05 -64.69 -34.45
CA LEU A 46 55.69 -64.31 -34.83
C LEU A 46 54.89 -63.77 -33.63
N VAL A 47 54.96 -64.47 -32.49
CA VAL A 47 54.30 -64.03 -31.25
C VAL A 47 54.86 -62.70 -30.75
N GLU A 48 56.18 -62.51 -30.81
CA GLU A 48 56.83 -61.26 -30.43
C GLU A 48 56.40 -60.10 -31.35
N ALA A 49 56.30 -60.34 -32.66
CA ALA A 49 55.79 -59.36 -33.61
C ALA A 49 54.33 -58.96 -33.33
N HIS A 50 53.47 -59.94 -33.01
CA HIS A 50 52.08 -59.67 -32.60
C HIS A 50 52.00 -58.95 -31.26
N HIS A 51 52.86 -59.30 -30.29
CA HIS A 51 52.91 -58.64 -29.00
C HIS A 51 53.32 -57.17 -29.13
N LEU A 52 54.31 -56.87 -29.97
CA LEU A 52 54.72 -55.49 -30.25
C LEU A 52 53.57 -54.68 -30.88
N LYS A 53 52.83 -55.28 -31.82
CA LYS A 53 51.66 -54.63 -32.43
C LYS A 53 50.56 -54.37 -31.42
N LEU A 54 50.31 -55.30 -30.50
CA LEU A 54 49.35 -55.12 -29.41
C LEU A 54 49.79 -53.97 -28.47
N GLN A 55 51.07 -53.90 -28.10
CA GLN A 55 51.57 -52.82 -27.26
C GLN A 55 51.37 -51.45 -27.92
N ASN A 56 51.69 -51.31 -29.22
CA ASN A 56 51.46 -50.08 -29.97
C ASN A 56 49.99 -49.64 -29.92
N LEU A 57 49.06 -50.57 -30.12
CA LEU A 57 47.62 -50.30 -30.05
C LEU A 57 47.16 -49.91 -28.64
N LEU A 58 47.72 -50.52 -27.59
CA LEU A 58 47.42 -50.15 -26.21
C LEU A 58 47.88 -48.73 -25.90
N TYR A 59 49.07 -48.34 -26.35
CA TYR A 59 49.56 -46.96 -26.22
C TYR A 59 48.66 -45.96 -26.94
N GLU A 60 48.23 -46.28 -28.17
CA GLU A 60 47.33 -45.42 -28.94
C GLU A 60 45.98 -45.26 -28.25
N LYS A 61 45.39 -46.36 -27.77
CA LYS A 61 44.15 -46.34 -26.98
C LYS A 61 44.30 -45.43 -25.75
N ASP A 62 45.35 -45.60 -24.97
CA ASP A 62 45.56 -44.81 -23.75
C ASP A 62 45.84 -43.34 -24.06
N ASN A 63 46.50 -43.05 -25.18
CA ASN A 63 46.67 -41.69 -25.67
C ASN A 63 45.33 -41.05 -26.03
N LEU A 64 44.50 -41.73 -26.83
CA LEU A 64 43.18 -41.25 -27.22
C LEU A 64 42.26 -41.07 -26.00
N LEU A 65 42.30 -41.97 -25.03
CA LEU A 65 41.53 -41.84 -23.79
C LEU A 65 41.95 -40.62 -22.96
N ARG A 66 43.26 -40.31 -22.91
CA ARG A 66 43.77 -39.09 -22.26
C ARG A 66 43.31 -37.83 -23.00
N GLU A 67 43.35 -37.84 -24.33
CA GLU A 67 42.89 -36.72 -25.15
C GLU A 67 41.38 -36.47 -24.97
N ILE A 68 40.57 -37.53 -25.00
CA ILE A 68 39.11 -37.44 -24.76
C ILE A 68 38.82 -36.85 -23.37
N LYS A 69 39.54 -37.29 -22.32
CA LYS A 69 39.39 -36.73 -20.98
C LYS A 69 39.76 -35.25 -20.95
N ARG A 70 40.82 -34.85 -21.65
CA ARG A 70 41.24 -33.45 -21.76
C ARG A 70 40.19 -32.60 -22.47
N CYS A 71 39.63 -33.07 -23.59
CA CYS A 71 38.59 -32.36 -24.33
C CYS A 71 37.27 -32.28 -23.56
N ARG A 72 36.89 -33.33 -22.81
CA ARG A 72 35.67 -33.33 -21.97
C ARG A 72 35.78 -32.42 -20.75
N GLY A 73 36.99 -32.19 -20.24
CA GLY A 73 37.25 -31.32 -19.09
C GLY A 73 37.34 -29.84 -19.44
N PHE A 74 37.00 -29.42 -20.66
CA PHE A 74 37.05 -28.01 -21.05
C PHE A 74 35.93 -27.23 -20.35
N PRO A 75 36.25 -26.27 -19.46
CA PRO A 75 35.23 -25.54 -18.69
C PRO A 75 34.55 -24.48 -19.57
N THR A 76 33.26 -24.63 -19.81
CA THR A 76 32.44 -23.64 -20.52
C THR A 76 31.71 -22.73 -19.53
N LYS A 77 32.44 -21.75 -18.98
CA LYS A 77 31.97 -20.82 -17.93
C LYS A 77 30.64 -20.11 -18.21
N GLU A 78 30.25 -19.96 -19.48
CA GLU A 78 29.00 -19.29 -19.87
C GLU A 78 27.82 -20.26 -20.00
N LEU A 79 28.05 -21.54 -20.31
CA LEU A 79 26.99 -22.55 -20.34
C LEU A 79 26.52 -22.91 -18.92
N ASP A 80 27.41 -22.81 -17.92
CA ASP A 80 27.10 -23.09 -16.52
C ASP A 80 26.14 -22.06 -15.88
N LYS A 81 26.00 -20.87 -16.50
CA LYS A 81 25.10 -19.80 -16.02
C LYS A 81 23.66 -19.95 -16.51
N ILE A 82 23.41 -20.89 -17.44
CA ILE A 82 22.09 -21.13 -17.99
C ILE A 82 21.38 -22.14 -17.08
N GLU A 83 20.36 -21.69 -16.35
CA GLU A 83 19.52 -22.59 -15.57
C GLU A 83 18.60 -23.40 -16.51
N PHE A 84 18.97 -24.66 -16.77
CA PHE A 84 18.14 -25.57 -17.55
C PHE A 84 16.91 -26.00 -16.74
N LYS A 85 15.73 -25.49 -17.12
CA LYS A 85 14.44 -25.81 -16.49
C LYS A 85 14.11 -27.31 -16.43
N ASP A 86 14.69 -28.12 -17.33
CA ASP A 86 14.42 -29.56 -17.47
C ASP A 86 15.61 -30.47 -17.07
N GLY A 87 16.61 -29.93 -16.35
CA GLY A 87 17.75 -30.72 -15.83
C GLY A 87 18.85 -31.06 -16.86
N VAL A 88 19.76 -31.97 -16.47
CA VAL A 88 20.96 -32.34 -17.25
C VAL A 88 20.55 -33.06 -18.54
N LEU A 89 20.81 -32.39 -19.65
CA LEU A 89 20.56 -32.86 -20.99
C LEU A 89 21.37 -34.16 -21.28
N PRO A 90 20.76 -35.24 -21.82
CA PRO A 90 21.51 -36.45 -22.19
C PRO A 90 22.59 -36.15 -23.22
N VAL A 91 23.74 -36.82 -23.09
CA VAL A 91 24.96 -36.65 -23.92
C VAL A 91 24.78 -37.14 -25.38
N LEU A 92 23.57 -37.52 -25.78
CA LEU A 92 23.27 -37.81 -27.17
C LEU A 92 23.06 -36.48 -27.90
N VAL A 93 24.07 -36.09 -28.69
CA VAL A 93 24.05 -34.89 -29.53
C VAL A 93 23.06 -35.14 -30.67
N ASP A 94 21.80 -34.84 -30.41
CA ASP A 94 20.77 -34.76 -31.44
C ASP A 94 20.91 -33.37 -32.07
N ASP A 95 21.29 -33.28 -33.36
CA ASP A 95 21.57 -32.00 -34.06
C ASP A 95 20.40 -31.01 -33.95
N ASP A 96 19.18 -31.54 -33.93
CA ASP A 96 17.96 -30.76 -33.75
C ASP A 96 17.88 -30.08 -32.39
N ARG A 97 18.42 -30.71 -31.34
CA ARG A 97 18.42 -30.14 -30.00
C ARG A 97 19.41 -28.98 -29.88
N HIS A 98 20.57 -29.07 -30.52
CA HIS A 98 21.52 -27.97 -30.57
C HIS A 98 20.95 -26.76 -31.31
N LYS A 99 20.32 -26.99 -32.48
CA LYS A 99 19.62 -25.93 -33.23
C LYS A 99 18.51 -25.27 -32.42
N ARG A 100 17.68 -26.05 -31.72
CA ARG A 100 16.65 -25.52 -30.81
C ARG A 100 17.25 -24.70 -29.67
N HIS A 101 18.39 -25.09 -29.14
CA HIS A 101 19.05 -24.32 -28.08
C HIS A 101 19.59 -22.97 -28.59
N LEU A 102 20.21 -22.95 -29.77
CA LEU A 102 20.64 -21.69 -30.40
C LEU A 102 19.45 -20.76 -30.68
N GLN A 103 18.36 -21.29 -31.22
CA GLN A 103 17.13 -20.51 -31.45
C GLN A 103 16.61 -19.89 -30.15
N ARG A 104 16.56 -20.66 -29.05
CA ARG A 104 16.18 -20.13 -27.74
C ARG A 104 17.10 -19.01 -27.26
N LEU A 105 18.41 -19.12 -27.48
CA LEU A 105 19.36 -18.08 -27.10
C LEU A 105 19.17 -16.80 -27.93
N ASP A 106 18.89 -16.94 -29.22
CA ASP A 106 18.59 -15.80 -30.11
C ASP A 106 17.29 -15.12 -29.70
N ASP A 107 16.25 -15.90 -29.39
CA ASP A 107 14.96 -15.41 -28.90
C ASP A 107 15.15 -14.65 -27.57
N GLU A 108 15.84 -15.25 -26.59
CA GLU A 108 16.14 -14.61 -25.30
C GLU A 108 16.94 -13.31 -25.46
N LEU A 109 17.89 -13.29 -26.40
CA LEU A 109 18.67 -12.09 -26.71
C LEU A 109 17.76 -11.00 -27.29
N SER A 110 16.87 -11.36 -28.22
CA SER A 110 15.91 -10.45 -28.82
C SER A 110 14.93 -9.88 -27.77
N ASP A 111 14.45 -10.72 -26.87
CA ASP A 111 13.57 -10.35 -25.76
C ASP A 111 14.28 -9.38 -24.80
N ARG A 112 15.53 -9.68 -24.42
CA ARG A 112 16.33 -8.79 -23.58
C ARG A 112 16.53 -7.42 -24.23
N LYS A 113 16.77 -7.37 -25.55
CA LYS A 113 16.88 -6.10 -26.29
C LYS A 113 15.57 -5.31 -26.29
N ALA A 114 14.44 -5.98 -26.55
CA ALA A 114 13.12 -5.34 -26.55
C ALA A 114 12.77 -4.78 -25.16
N LEU A 115 13.04 -5.54 -24.10
CA LEU A 115 12.84 -5.11 -22.70
C LEU A 115 13.71 -3.91 -22.35
N LEU A 116 14.98 -3.87 -22.78
CA LEU A 116 15.86 -2.72 -22.55
C LEU A 116 15.36 -1.46 -23.26
N GLN A 117 14.88 -1.59 -24.50
CA GLN A 117 14.28 -0.46 -25.23
C GLN A 117 12.99 0.03 -24.55
N HIS A 118 12.13 -0.89 -24.11
CA HIS A 118 10.92 -0.54 -23.37
C HIS A 118 11.24 0.16 -22.05
N GLN A 119 12.24 -0.32 -21.32
CA GLN A 119 12.71 0.32 -20.09
C GLN A 119 13.23 1.74 -20.35
N GLN A 120 13.99 1.95 -21.43
CA GLN A 120 14.44 3.30 -21.81
C GLN A 120 13.26 4.21 -22.14
N HIS A 121 12.28 3.72 -22.90
CA HIS A 121 11.08 4.47 -23.22
C HIS A 121 10.30 4.87 -21.95
N LEU A 122 10.07 3.93 -21.03
CA LEU A 122 9.41 4.22 -19.77
C LEU A 122 10.19 5.26 -18.93
N LYS A 123 11.51 5.18 -18.89
CA LYS A 123 12.34 6.20 -18.21
C LYS A 123 12.13 7.59 -18.80
N THR A 124 12.05 7.71 -20.13
CA THR A 124 11.77 9.01 -20.77
C THR A 124 10.36 9.53 -20.52
N GLN A 125 9.36 8.63 -20.42
CA GLN A 125 8.00 9.01 -20.06
C GLN A 125 7.92 9.49 -18.62
N ILE A 126 8.57 8.78 -17.70
CA ILE A 126 8.64 9.16 -16.28
C ILE A 126 9.28 10.54 -16.14
N SER A 127 10.45 10.79 -16.76
CA SER A 127 11.09 12.10 -16.67
C SER A 127 10.22 13.22 -17.24
N SER A 128 9.52 12.98 -18.36
CA SER A 128 8.59 13.96 -18.92
C SER A 128 7.42 14.28 -17.99
N VAL A 129 6.86 13.27 -17.31
CA VAL A 129 5.77 13.46 -16.35
C VAL A 129 6.27 14.15 -15.09
N GLU A 130 7.47 13.83 -14.62
CA GLU A 130 8.12 14.50 -13.49
C GLU A 130 8.33 16.00 -13.78
N ASP A 131 8.86 16.35 -14.96
CA ASP A 131 9.04 17.75 -15.38
C ASP A 131 7.69 18.51 -15.45
N ALA A 132 6.65 17.86 -16.02
CA ALA A 132 5.31 18.43 -16.06
C ALA A 132 4.69 18.60 -14.67
N THR A 133 5.02 17.71 -13.73
CA THR A 133 4.54 17.77 -12.35
C THR A 133 5.26 18.86 -11.57
N GLN A 134 6.57 18.98 -11.73
CA GLN A 134 7.38 20.03 -11.13
C GLN A 134 6.96 21.42 -11.60
N SER A 135 6.70 21.61 -12.90
CA SER A 135 6.20 22.89 -13.42
C SER A 135 4.82 23.28 -12.86
N LYS A 136 3.92 22.30 -12.71
CA LYS A 136 2.61 22.52 -12.05
C LYS A 136 2.78 22.87 -10.58
N HIS A 137 3.66 22.18 -9.85
CA HIS A 137 3.95 22.52 -8.46
C HIS A 137 4.54 23.93 -8.34
N ALA A 138 5.52 24.29 -9.17
CA ALA A 138 6.08 25.63 -9.19
C ALA A 138 5.02 26.70 -9.47
N LEU A 139 4.07 26.42 -10.37
CA LEU A 139 2.92 27.29 -10.62
C LEU A 139 2.05 27.41 -9.38
N LEU A 140 1.64 26.28 -8.77
CA LEU A 140 0.79 26.24 -7.58
C LEU A 140 1.44 26.96 -6.39
N ASP A 141 2.76 26.83 -6.23
CA ASP A 141 3.53 27.50 -5.18
C ASP A 141 3.63 29.01 -5.44
N ALA A 142 3.64 29.43 -6.71
CA ALA A 142 3.63 30.84 -7.10
C ALA A 142 2.23 31.49 -7.06
N LEU A 143 1.14 30.70 -7.15
CA LEU A 143 -0.24 31.23 -7.18
C LEU A 143 -0.58 32.15 -6.00
N PRO A 144 -0.27 31.84 -4.73
CA PRO A 144 -0.59 32.72 -3.61
C PRO A 144 0.02 34.12 -3.78
N ALA A 145 1.27 34.20 -4.24
CA ALA A 145 1.95 35.47 -4.49
C ALA A 145 1.30 36.24 -5.65
N HIS A 146 0.93 35.55 -6.75
CA HIS A 146 0.22 36.18 -7.87
C HIS A 146 -1.17 36.67 -7.47
N LEU A 147 -1.91 35.89 -6.69
CA LEU A 147 -3.23 36.29 -6.19
C LEU A 147 -3.12 37.49 -5.24
N ALA A 148 -2.11 37.52 -4.37
CA ALA A 148 -1.85 38.67 -3.51
C ALA A 148 -1.51 39.93 -4.33
N ALA A 149 -0.70 39.82 -5.38
CA ALA A 149 -0.37 40.94 -6.26
C ALA A 149 -1.60 41.48 -7.02
N ILE A 150 -2.46 40.59 -7.52
CA ILE A 150 -3.73 40.97 -8.16
C ILE A 150 -4.65 41.64 -7.14
N GLU A 151 -4.71 41.10 -5.92
CA GLU A 151 -5.51 41.66 -4.86
C GLU A 151 -5.06 43.10 -4.51
N GLU A 152 -3.77 43.31 -4.31
CA GLU A 152 -3.17 44.63 -4.08
C GLU A 152 -3.46 45.61 -5.23
N ALA A 153 -3.32 45.16 -6.47
CA ALA A 153 -3.64 45.97 -7.65
C ALA A 153 -5.14 46.34 -7.74
N SER A 154 -6.02 45.49 -7.22
CA SER A 154 -7.47 45.70 -7.25
C SER A 154 -7.99 46.62 -6.14
N ARG A 155 -7.27 46.79 -5.03
CA ARG A 155 -7.66 47.66 -3.90
C ARG A 155 -8.07 49.09 -4.29
N PRO A 156 -7.33 49.84 -5.15
CA PRO A 156 -7.76 51.19 -5.55
C PRO A 156 -9.09 51.19 -6.32
N LEU A 157 -9.34 50.16 -7.15
CA LEU A 157 -10.61 50.03 -7.87
C LEU A 157 -11.77 49.68 -6.91
N GLN A 158 -11.52 48.82 -5.92
CA GLN A 158 -12.49 48.52 -4.85
C GLN A 158 -12.89 49.78 -4.07
N ALA A 159 -11.91 50.65 -3.77
CA ALA A 159 -12.16 51.93 -3.10
C ALA A 159 -12.97 52.90 -3.97
N LEU A 160 -12.69 52.96 -5.28
CA LEU A 160 -13.43 53.82 -6.21
C LEU A 160 -14.88 53.36 -6.39
N LEU A 161 -15.12 52.06 -6.47
CA LEU A 161 -16.45 51.47 -6.67
C LEU A 161 -17.22 51.23 -5.36
N SER A 162 -16.61 51.49 -4.20
CA SER A 162 -17.17 51.20 -2.87
C SER A 162 -17.62 49.74 -2.68
N VAL A 163 -16.95 48.80 -3.36
CA VAL A 163 -17.21 47.36 -3.25
C VAL A 163 -16.01 46.69 -2.54
N PRO A 164 -16.10 46.41 -1.23
CA PRO A 164 -15.01 45.81 -0.46
C PRO A 164 -14.99 44.27 -0.64
N ILE A 165 -14.50 43.82 -1.79
CA ILE A 165 -14.43 42.39 -2.15
C ILE A 165 -13.38 41.67 -1.30
N SER A 166 -12.21 42.29 -1.10
CA SER A 166 -11.13 41.76 -0.25
C SER A 166 -11.59 41.57 1.20
N ASP A 167 -12.20 42.61 1.79
CA ASP A 167 -12.67 42.53 3.17
C ASP A 167 -13.81 41.52 3.35
N SER A 168 -14.65 41.33 2.31
CA SER A 168 -15.67 40.28 2.32
C SER A 168 -15.03 38.90 2.33
N ARG A 169 -14.00 38.69 1.50
CA ARG A 169 -13.24 37.44 1.44
C ARG A 169 -12.56 37.12 2.78
N ASP A 170 -11.93 38.09 3.42
CA ASP A 170 -11.27 37.89 4.72
C ASP A 170 -12.28 37.57 5.82
N ARG A 171 -13.42 38.26 5.83
CA ARG A 171 -14.54 37.95 6.73
C ARG A 171 -15.04 36.52 6.53
N HIS A 172 -15.20 36.07 5.29
CA HIS A 172 -15.59 34.70 4.98
C HIS A 172 -14.53 33.67 5.35
N GLN A 173 -13.23 34.00 5.22
CA GLN A 173 -12.15 33.13 5.67
C GLN A 173 -12.13 32.97 7.19
N ALA A 174 -12.30 34.07 7.94
CA ALA A 174 -12.47 34.03 9.39
C ALA A 174 -13.73 33.23 9.80
N ALA A 175 -14.80 33.32 9.02
CA ALA A 175 -16.05 32.59 9.22
C ALA A 175 -15.94 31.08 9.00
N LYS A 176 -14.95 30.57 8.23
CA LYS A 176 -14.77 29.13 8.02
C LYS A 176 -14.45 28.35 9.30
N ALA A 177 -13.99 29.02 10.34
CA ALA A 177 -13.76 28.41 11.65
C ALA A 177 -15.06 28.18 12.45
N LEU A 178 -16.19 28.76 12.01
CA LEU A 178 -17.49 28.57 12.65
C LEU A 178 -18.05 27.15 12.40
N PRO A 179 -18.82 26.59 13.35
CA PRO A 179 -19.64 25.42 13.11
C PRO A 179 -20.58 25.61 11.91
N THR A 180 -20.84 24.54 11.15
CA THR A 180 -21.66 24.56 9.91
C THR A 180 -22.97 25.36 10.03
N PRO A 181 -23.78 25.21 11.09
CA PRO A 181 -25.03 25.98 11.23
C PRO A 181 -24.80 27.49 11.40
N LEU A 182 -23.72 27.87 12.09
CA LEU A 182 -23.37 29.28 12.30
C LEU A 182 -22.71 29.88 11.05
N TYR A 183 -21.97 29.10 10.28
CA TYR A 183 -21.40 29.54 9.01
C TYR A 183 -22.48 29.83 7.97
N LEU A 184 -23.48 28.95 7.84
CA LEU A 184 -24.63 29.18 6.95
C LEU A 184 -25.39 30.45 7.35
N LEU A 185 -25.69 30.58 8.64
CA LEU A 185 -26.34 31.78 9.18
C LEU A 185 -25.51 33.04 8.89
N PHE A 186 -24.18 32.98 9.04
CA PHE A 186 -23.30 34.10 8.72
C PHE A 186 -23.40 34.51 7.25
N CYS A 187 -23.36 33.54 6.31
CA CYS A 187 -23.48 33.83 4.88
C CYS A 187 -24.85 34.43 4.53
N GLU A 188 -25.94 33.90 5.08
CA GLU A 188 -27.28 34.43 4.84
C GLU A 188 -27.45 35.85 5.38
N LEU A 189 -26.97 36.11 6.61
CA LEU A 189 -27.05 37.44 7.22
C LEU A 189 -26.14 38.46 6.53
N ASP A 190 -24.92 38.08 6.13
CA ASP A 190 -24.00 38.96 5.39
C ASP A 190 -24.58 39.31 4.02
N ALA A 191 -25.16 38.33 3.30
CA ALA A 191 -25.87 38.57 2.05
C ALA A 191 -27.06 39.52 2.24
N TYR A 192 -27.90 39.29 3.26
CA TYR A 192 -29.05 40.15 3.55
C TYR A 192 -28.65 41.59 3.87
N LEU A 193 -27.60 41.78 4.69
CA LEU A 193 -27.09 43.10 5.06
C LEU A 193 -26.36 43.81 3.93
N SER A 194 -25.77 43.07 2.98
CA SER A 194 -25.16 43.66 1.79
C SER A 194 -26.20 44.36 0.89
N ILE A 195 -27.43 43.82 0.84
CA ILE A 195 -28.56 44.39 0.09
C ILE A 195 -29.21 45.54 0.89
N HIS A 196 -29.35 45.37 2.21
CA HIS A 196 -29.98 46.35 3.09
C HIS A 196 -28.95 47.17 3.86
N ALA A 197 -28.12 47.89 3.12
CA ALA A 197 -27.07 48.74 3.69
C ALA A 197 -27.66 49.73 4.71
N GLY A 198 -27.21 49.65 5.96
CA GLY A 198 -27.67 50.50 7.06
C GLY A 198 -28.58 49.83 8.08
N SER A 199 -29.14 48.64 7.80
CA SER A 199 -30.01 47.90 8.73
C SER A 199 -29.24 47.29 9.92
N GLY A 200 -27.94 47.08 9.79
CA GLY A 200 -27.14 46.41 10.81
C GLY A 200 -25.73 46.03 10.37
N ALA A 201 -25.04 45.26 11.22
CA ALA A 201 -23.74 44.66 10.94
C ALA A 201 -23.67 43.24 11.55
N VAL A 202 -23.03 42.29 10.86
CA VAL A 202 -22.75 40.94 11.37
C VAL A 202 -21.26 40.86 11.69
N GLY A 203 -20.93 40.25 12.82
CA GLY A 203 -19.55 39.98 13.22
C GLY A 203 -19.41 38.62 13.89
N ILE A 204 -18.18 38.15 13.97
CA ILE A 204 -17.82 36.92 14.69
C ILE A 204 -17.24 37.35 16.04
N ALA A 205 -17.68 36.70 17.12
CA ALA A 205 -17.15 36.93 18.45
C ALA A 205 -16.75 35.61 19.09
N ASP A 206 -15.64 35.64 19.84
CA ASP A 206 -15.24 34.51 20.65
C ASP A 206 -16.18 34.39 21.86
N SER A 207 -16.82 33.23 21.98
CA SER A 207 -17.62 32.87 23.14
C SER A 207 -16.65 32.46 24.26
N LYS A 208 -16.72 33.14 25.41
CA LYS A 208 -15.95 32.72 26.59
C LYS A 208 -16.40 31.32 26.97
N ALA A 209 -15.50 30.35 26.84
CA ALA A 209 -15.70 28.90 26.94
C ALA A 209 -16.06 28.39 28.36
N GLY A 210 -17.03 29.03 29.03
CA GLY A 210 -17.65 28.54 30.25
C GLY A 210 -18.97 27.84 29.93
N PRO A 211 -19.38 26.82 30.71
CA PRO A 211 -20.67 26.18 30.53
C PRO A 211 -21.81 27.18 30.77
N LEU A 212 -22.80 27.19 29.88
CA LEU A 212 -23.94 28.11 29.96
C LEU A 212 -24.92 27.78 31.09
N SER A 213 -24.93 26.53 31.56
CA SER A 213 -25.69 26.05 32.71
C SER A 213 -24.78 25.21 33.61
N LYS A 214 -25.18 25.06 34.88
CA LYS A 214 -24.50 24.13 35.81
C LYS A 214 -25.05 22.70 35.71
N LEU A 215 -26.00 22.44 34.80
CA LEU A 215 -26.60 21.12 34.65
C LEU A 215 -25.67 20.17 33.88
N LYS A 216 -25.42 19.02 34.48
CA LYS A 216 -24.67 17.92 33.88
C LYS A 216 -25.65 16.93 33.25
N LEU A 217 -25.40 16.54 32.01
CA LEU A 217 -26.19 15.51 31.34
C LEU A 217 -25.44 14.17 31.44
N LYS A 218 -26.10 13.14 31.97
CA LYS A 218 -25.64 11.76 31.82
C LYS A 218 -26.08 11.27 30.45
N SER A 219 -25.14 11.02 29.56
CA SER A 219 -25.41 10.38 28.27
C SER A 219 -24.53 9.13 28.15
N THR A 220 -25.16 7.96 28.07
CA THR A 220 -24.52 6.72 27.63
C THR A 220 -25.00 6.42 26.22
N ARG A 221 -24.44 7.12 25.23
CA ARG A 221 -24.71 6.76 23.83
C ARG A 221 -23.85 5.55 23.48
N GLY A 222 -24.51 4.40 23.34
CA GLY A 222 -23.93 3.16 22.86
C GLY A 222 -23.26 3.36 21.49
N LYS A 223 -22.11 2.70 21.31
CA LYS A 223 -21.50 2.52 20.00
C LYS A 223 -22.44 1.66 19.14
N GLU A 224 -23.01 2.24 18.10
CA GLU A 224 -23.46 1.47 16.94
C GLU A 224 -22.63 1.93 15.73
N GLY A 225 -21.61 1.15 15.40
CA GLY A 225 -21.10 1.03 14.05
C GLY A 225 -21.60 -0.30 13.48
N PRO A 226 -21.97 -0.37 12.20
CA PRO A 226 -22.45 -1.62 11.60
C PRO A 226 -21.24 -2.48 11.21
N ASP A 227 -20.94 -3.51 12.01
CA ASP A 227 -20.08 -4.62 11.57
C ASP A 227 -20.97 -5.75 11.06
N ALA A 228 -20.82 -6.04 9.76
CA ALA A 228 -21.44 -7.18 9.10
C ALA A 228 -20.65 -8.47 9.43
N ALA A 229 -21.42 -9.48 9.88
CA ALA A 229 -21.28 -10.94 9.76
C ALA A 229 -20.10 -11.48 8.90
N THR A 230 -19.43 -12.62 9.18
CA THR A 230 -19.85 -13.85 9.90
C THR A 230 -18.65 -14.81 10.11
N SER A 231 -18.69 -15.54 11.24
CA SER A 231 -18.26 -16.94 11.53
C SER A 231 -17.07 -17.62 10.86
N ASP A 232 -16.19 -18.19 11.71
CA ASP A 232 -15.73 -19.60 11.60
C ASP A 232 -15.37 -20.19 12.99
N ASP A 233 -15.41 -21.51 13.04
CA ASP A 233 -15.63 -22.45 14.15
C ASP A 233 -14.52 -22.68 15.21
N ALA A 234 -14.99 -23.33 16.30
CA ALA A 234 -14.32 -24.34 17.15
C ALA A 234 -13.44 -23.94 18.37
N ASP A 235 -14.03 -24.26 19.53
CA ASP A 235 -13.49 -25.09 20.61
C ASP A 235 -12.60 -24.48 21.73
N SER A 236 -12.81 -25.04 22.92
CA SER A 236 -11.99 -25.00 24.14
C SER A 236 -12.20 -23.88 25.19
N ALA A 237 -12.79 -24.34 26.30
CA ALA A 237 -12.42 -24.07 27.70
C ALA A 237 -12.69 -22.68 28.31
N THR A 238 -13.72 -22.64 29.14
CA THR A 238 -14.05 -21.60 30.14
C THR A 238 -12.88 -21.29 31.09
N PRO A 239 -12.55 -19.99 31.29
CA PRO A 239 -12.06 -19.46 32.57
C PRO A 239 -13.05 -18.42 33.15
N PRO A 240 -12.92 -18.01 34.42
CA PRO A 240 -13.99 -17.34 35.19
C PRO A 240 -14.27 -15.91 34.70
N PRO A 241 -15.45 -15.33 35.04
CA PRO A 241 -15.89 -14.08 34.43
C PRO A 241 -14.93 -12.93 34.77
N PRO A 242 -14.47 -12.13 33.78
CA PRO A 242 -13.78 -10.90 34.08
C PRO A 242 -14.73 -9.96 34.80
N LYS A 243 -14.26 -9.42 35.93
CA LYS A 243 -14.93 -8.38 36.71
C LYS A 243 -15.46 -7.31 35.76
N ARG A 244 -16.77 -7.05 35.81
CA ARG A 244 -17.44 -5.97 35.06
C ARG A 244 -16.55 -4.73 35.08
N PRO A 245 -16.14 -4.17 33.93
CA PRO A 245 -15.48 -2.89 33.93
C PRO A 245 -16.47 -1.90 34.54
N LYS A 246 -16.06 -1.24 35.63
CA LYS A 246 -16.80 -0.12 36.20
C LYS A 246 -17.06 0.85 35.05
N THR A 247 -18.33 1.03 34.70
CA THR A 247 -18.81 2.11 33.84
C THR A 247 -18.23 3.41 34.38
N SER A 248 -17.17 3.91 33.74
CA SER A 248 -16.65 5.23 34.01
C SER A 248 -17.68 6.23 33.50
N THR A 249 -18.52 6.71 34.40
CA THR A 249 -19.43 7.84 34.18
C THR A 249 -18.57 9.08 33.97
N THR A 250 -18.32 9.44 32.71
CA THR A 250 -17.78 10.75 32.36
C THR A 250 -18.94 11.74 32.34
N ASP A 251 -19.03 12.56 33.38
CA ASP A 251 -19.90 13.74 33.41
C ASP A 251 -19.53 14.64 32.22
N HIS A 252 -20.41 14.77 31.23
CA HIS A 252 -20.21 15.67 30.11
C HIS A 252 -21.05 16.94 30.30
N ASP A 253 -20.38 18.10 30.31
CA ASP A 253 -21.00 19.42 30.33
C ASP A 253 -21.66 19.67 28.95
N ALA A 254 -22.91 19.23 28.79
CA ALA A 254 -23.65 19.32 27.53
C ALA A 254 -23.96 20.75 27.06
N PHE A 255 -23.83 21.73 27.96
CA PHE A 255 -24.14 23.15 27.74
C PHE A 255 -22.89 24.01 27.49
N ILE A 256 -21.79 23.40 27.03
CA ILE A 256 -20.61 24.13 26.57
C ILE A 256 -20.87 24.66 25.14
N PRO A 257 -20.81 25.98 24.91
CA PRO A 257 -20.94 26.57 23.59
C PRO A 257 -19.68 26.38 22.75
N SER A 258 -19.83 26.45 21.43
CA SER A 258 -18.70 26.55 20.51
C SER A 258 -17.84 27.77 20.85
N PRO A 259 -16.52 27.69 20.63
CA PRO A 259 -15.60 28.79 20.96
C PRO A 259 -15.89 30.07 20.16
N GLN A 260 -16.55 29.95 19.01
CA GLN A 260 -16.97 31.09 18.19
C GLN A 260 -18.50 31.20 18.14
N SER A 261 -18.97 32.43 18.05
CA SER A 261 -20.38 32.83 18.01
C SER A 261 -20.59 33.91 16.95
N VAL A 262 -21.81 33.97 16.40
CA VAL A 262 -22.19 35.00 15.42
C VAL A 262 -22.94 36.11 16.15
N VAL A 263 -22.51 37.35 15.98
CA VAL A 263 -23.13 38.53 16.60
C VAL A 263 -23.76 39.39 15.52
N LEU A 264 -25.09 39.51 15.59
CA LEU A 264 -25.86 40.42 14.76
C LEU A 264 -26.14 41.71 15.53
N GLN A 265 -25.75 42.84 14.96
CA GLN A 265 -26.10 44.17 15.45
C GLN A 265 -27.18 44.76 14.55
N VAL A 266 -28.40 44.89 15.06
CA VAL A 266 -29.52 45.48 14.32
C VAL A 266 -29.69 46.94 14.73
N ARG A 267 -29.77 47.84 13.77
CA ARG A 267 -30.08 49.26 13.99
C ARG A 267 -31.60 49.46 13.93
N ARG A 268 -32.17 50.10 14.94
CA ARG A 268 -33.59 50.50 14.92
C ARG A 268 -33.71 51.92 14.40
N HIS A 269 -34.36 52.09 13.26
CA HIS A 269 -34.81 53.41 12.78
C HIS A 269 -36.09 53.80 13.53
N LEU A 270 -35.95 54.54 14.64
CA LEU A 270 -37.06 55.33 15.17
C LEU A 270 -37.17 56.55 14.24
N GLY A 271 -38.30 56.74 13.55
CA GLY A 271 -38.50 57.84 12.59
C GLY A 271 -38.55 59.26 13.18
N LEU A 272 -37.70 59.59 14.17
CA LEU A 272 -37.51 60.93 14.70
C LEU A 272 -36.07 61.40 14.44
N PRO A 273 -35.86 62.62 13.91
CA PRO A 273 -34.59 63.07 13.35
C PRO A 273 -33.44 63.29 14.37
N ASP A 274 -33.70 63.33 15.69
CA ASP A 274 -32.73 63.81 16.68
C ASP A 274 -32.42 62.85 17.86
N LYS A 275 -32.64 61.54 17.72
CA LYS A 275 -32.20 60.56 18.74
C LYS A 275 -31.19 59.55 18.19
N PRO A 276 -30.17 59.17 18.98
CA PRO A 276 -29.17 58.20 18.54
C PRO A 276 -29.85 56.87 18.18
N THR A 277 -29.56 56.38 16.98
CA THR A 277 -30.01 55.08 16.47
C THR A 277 -29.66 53.99 17.48
N SER A 278 -30.65 53.45 18.18
CA SER A 278 -30.40 52.43 19.18
C SER A 278 -30.04 51.12 18.50
N THR A 279 -28.82 50.64 18.70
CA THR A 279 -28.36 49.33 18.23
C THR A 279 -28.71 48.25 19.25
N THR A 280 -29.24 47.14 18.75
CA THR A 280 -29.52 45.94 19.55
C THR A 280 -28.60 44.82 19.10
N LYS A 281 -27.93 44.18 20.06
CA LYS A 281 -27.04 43.04 19.81
C LYS A 281 -27.79 41.73 20.06
N VAL A 282 -27.69 40.82 19.11
CA VAL A 282 -28.20 39.45 19.16
C VAL A 282 -27.03 38.52 18.93
N VAL A 283 -26.83 37.55 19.82
CA VAL A 283 -25.69 36.63 19.81
C VAL A 283 -26.20 35.21 19.58
N PHE A 284 -25.72 34.57 18.53
CA PHE A 284 -26.00 33.18 18.18
C PHE A 284 -24.82 32.30 18.59
N GLN A 285 -25.08 31.32 19.43
CA GLN A 285 -24.09 30.35 19.92
C GLN A 285 -24.54 28.95 19.55
N TYR A 286 -23.61 28.07 19.21
CA TYR A 286 -23.93 26.68 18.90
C TYR A 286 -23.55 25.80 20.08
N LEU A 287 -24.43 24.87 20.47
CA LEU A 287 -24.16 23.83 21.45
C LEU A 287 -23.88 22.51 20.71
N PRO A 288 -22.61 22.11 20.50
CA PRO A 288 -22.28 20.98 19.64
C PRO A 288 -22.80 19.64 20.15
N ARG A 289 -22.90 19.49 21.48
CA ARG A 289 -23.39 18.25 22.11
C ARG A 289 -24.89 18.08 21.98
N LEU A 290 -25.64 19.19 21.98
CA LEU A 290 -27.08 19.19 21.79
C LEU A 290 -27.48 19.33 20.32
N GLY A 291 -26.58 19.84 19.46
CA GLY A 291 -26.90 20.11 18.05
C GLY A 291 -27.87 21.27 17.87
N VAL A 292 -27.84 22.27 18.76
CA VAL A 292 -28.82 23.38 18.81
C VAL A 292 -28.11 24.73 18.76
N VAL A 293 -28.68 25.68 18.01
CA VAL A 293 -28.31 27.09 18.06
C VAL A 293 -29.11 27.82 19.14
N VAL A 294 -28.44 28.52 20.02
CA VAL A 294 -29.03 29.25 21.13
C VAL A 294 -28.81 30.75 20.93
N VAL A 295 -29.85 31.55 21.17
CA VAL A 295 -29.82 32.99 20.91
C VAL A 295 -29.95 33.78 22.21
N ASP A 296 -29.04 34.73 22.42
CA ASP A 296 -29.08 35.68 23.52
C ASP A 296 -29.21 37.13 23.02
N SER A 297 -29.96 37.94 23.75
CA SER A 297 -30.09 39.38 23.54
C SER A 297 -29.75 40.11 24.85
N PRO A 298 -28.45 40.39 25.11
CA PRO A 298 -27.96 40.82 26.43
C PRO A 298 -28.65 42.06 27.00
N ARG A 299 -29.06 42.97 26.11
CA ARG A 299 -29.73 44.23 26.50
C ARG A 299 -31.23 44.05 26.74
N PHE A 300 -31.87 43.11 26.06
CA PHE A 300 -33.32 42.90 26.11
C PHE A 300 -33.65 41.40 26.06
N PRO A 301 -33.55 40.66 27.18
CA PRO A 301 -33.68 39.20 27.19
C PRO A 301 -35.03 38.66 26.69
N THR A 302 -36.10 39.45 26.81
CA THR A 302 -37.46 39.08 26.38
C THR A 302 -37.81 39.53 24.97
N LEU A 303 -36.91 40.27 24.30
CA LEU A 303 -37.18 40.86 22.98
C LEU A 303 -37.53 39.80 21.93
N LEU A 304 -36.81 38.68 21.95
CA LEU A 304 -36.91 37.61 20.96
C LEU A 304 -37.94 36.54 21.34
N ARG A 305 -38.56 36.67 22.52
CA ARG A 305 -39.56 35.73 23.00
C ARG A 305 -40.87 35.95 22.26
N ARG A 306 -41.50 34.89 21.73
CA ARG A 306 -42.76 34.95 20.97
C ARG A 306 -42.67 35.92 19.77
N LEU A 307 -41.60 35.83 18.99
CA LEU A 307 -41.58 36.38 17.62
C LEU A 307 -42.58 35.62 16.72
N PHE A 308 -42.74 34.33 16.98
CA PHE A 308 -43.76 33.46 16.40
C PHE A 308 -44.68 32.98 17.53
N ALA A 309 -45.97 32.80 17.27
CA ALA A 309 -47.00 32.60 18.30
C ALA A 309 -46.73 31.40 19.24
N THR A 310 -46.03 30.38 18.73
CA THR A 310 -45.72 29.14 19.43
C THR A 310 -44.30 29.07 19.99
N ASP A 311 -43.43 30.05 19.70
CA ASP A 311 -42.00 29.97 20.04
C ASP A 311 -41.67 30.72 21.34
N SER A 312 -41.68 29.99 22.44
CA SER A 312 -41.38 30.51 23.78
C SER A 312 -39.89 30.47 24.13
N GLY A 313 -39.09 29.67 23.40
CA GLY A 313 -37.68 29.40 23.69
C GLY A 313 -37.41 28.59 24.97
N LEU A 314 -38.44 28.02 25.61
CA LEU A 314 -38.31 27.22 26.84
C LEU A 314 -38.29 25.71 26.57
N HIS A 315 -38.89 25.29 25.45
CA HIS A 315 -38.90 23.89 25.03
C HIS A 315 -37.75 23.62 24.06
N THR A 316 -37.36 22.35 23.97
CA THR A 316 -36.41 21.91 22.96
C THR A 316 -37.01 22.01 21.56
N PRO A 317 -36.24 22.48 20.57
CA PRO A 317 -36.66 22.43 19.18
C PRO A 317 -36.94 21.00 18.71
N PRO A 318 -37.93 20.80 17.81
CA PRO A 318 -38.23 19.48 17.25
C PRO A 318 -37.01 18.92 16.49
N GLY A 319 -36.71 17.63 16.71
CA GLY A 319 -35.53 16.97 16.14
C GLY A 319 -34.30 16.94 17.05
N VAL A 320 -34.32 17.68 18.16
CA VAL A 320 -33.31 17.59 19.22
C VAL A 320 -33.96 17.15 20.53
N SER A 321 -33.81 15.87 20.86
CA SER A 321 -34.20 15.33 22.17
C SER A 321 -32.96 14.94 22.95
N TYR A 322 -32.72 15.60 24.08
CA TYR A 322 -31.91 15.06 25.16
C TYR A 322 -32.89 14.43 26.16
N ALA A 323 -32.96 13.10 26.18
CA ALA A 323 -33.80 12.37 27.10
C ALA A 323 -33.02 12.01 28.38
N PHE A 324 -33.71 12.00 29.51
CA PHE A 324 -33.28 11.14 30.62
C PHE A 324 -33.88 9.75 30.41
N GLU A 325 -33.05 8.71 30.44
CA GLU A 325 -33.56 7.36 30.70
C GLU A 325 -33.94 7.29 32.18
N THR A 326 -35.22 7.05 32.45
CA THR A 326 -35.67 6.61 33.77
C THR A 326 -35.16 5.20 34.07
N ALA A 327 -35.18 4.75 35.33
CA ALA A 327 -34.72 3.41 35.71
C ALA A 327 -35.45 2.26 34.98
N ASP A 328 -36.61 2.56 34.38
CA ASP A 328 -37.46 1.67 33.60
C ASP A 328 -37.23 1.78 32.06
N GLY A 329 -36.23 2.56 31.62
CA GLY A 329 -35.87 2.73 30.21
C GLY A 329 -36.78 3.67 29.42
N ALA A 330 -37.71 4.38 30.06
CA ALA A 330 -38.55 5.38 29.39
C ALA A 330 -37.82 6.73 29.28
N GLU A 331 -37.72 7.25 28.06
CA GLU A 331 -37.15 8.56 27.73
C GLU A 331 -38.12 9.69 28.11
N VAL A 332 -37.73 10.55 29.07
CA VAL A 332 -38.52 11.74 29.43
C VAL A 332 -37.91 12.98 28.78
N PRO A 333 -38.69 13.82 28.05
CA PRO A 333 -38.21 15.09 27.51
C PRO A 333 -37.82 16.04 28.64
N MET A 334 -36.57 16.52 28.64
CA MET A 334 -36.13 17.56 29.57
C MET A 334 -36.41 18.96 28.96
N GLU A 335 -36.97 19.85 29.77
CA GLU A 335 -37.11 21.27 29.41
C GLU A 335 -35.75 21.97 29.39
N PHE A 336 -35.60 23.00 28.54
CA PHE A 336 -34.34 23.72 28.47
C PHE A 336 -34.10 24.50 29.77
N PRO A 337 -32.88 24.49 30.33
CA PRO A 337 -32.65 25.06 31.66
C PRO A 337 -33.04 26.54 31.78
N ALA A 338 -33.81 26.86 32.81
CA ALA A 338 -34.29 28.22 33.06
C ALA A 338 -33.16 29.20 33.44
N ASP A 339 -32.03 28.70 33.96
CA ASP A 339 -30.86 29.46 34.39
C ASP A 339 -30.03 30.04 33.22
N VAL A 340 -30.13 29.45 32.03
CA VAL A 340 -29.43 29.91 30.83
C VAL A 340 -30.12 31.15 30.27
N LYS A 341 -29.38 32.23 29.97
CA LYS A 341 -29.98 33.44 29.36
C LYS A 341 -30.29 33.27 27.87
N ALA A 342 -29.44 32.53 27.18
CA ALA A 342 -29.59 32.20 25.78
C ALA A 342 -30.72 31.15 25.61
N ARG A 343 -31.60 31.32 24.62
CA ARG A 343 -32.75 30.42 24.39
C ARG A 343 -32.68 29.72 23.03
N PRO A 344 -33.00 28.41 22.95
CA PRO A 344 -33.04 27.67 21.71
C PRO A 344 -34.38 27.87 21.00
N TYR A 345 -34.52 28.99 20.29
CA TYR A 345 -35.73 29.26 19.51
C TYR A 345 -35.82 28.35 18.28
N VAL A 346 -37.05 28.01 17.86
CA VAL A 346 -37.32 27.20 16.66
C VAL A 346 -36.96 27.99 15.41
N TRP A 347 -37.27 29.29 15.36
CA TRP A 347 -36.89 30.15 14.23
C TRP A 347 -35.38 30.22 14.05
N ALA A 348 -34.61 30.17 15.15
CA ALA A 348 -33.16 30.22 15.11
C ALA A 348 -32.55 28.93 14.52
N GLN A 349 -33.18 27.77 14.74
CA GLN A 349 -32.78 26.52 14.09
C GLN A 349 -33.08 26.56 12.60
N TRP A 350 -34.24 27.11 12.23
CA TRP A 350 -34.65 27.20 10.83
C TRP A 350 -33.68 28.04 9.99
N ILE A 351 -33.36 29.25 10.43
CA ILE A 351 -32.42 30.15 9.72
C ILE A 351 -30.95 29.67 9.76
N SER A 352 -30.63 28.68 10.60
CA SER A 352 -29.29 28.07 10.63
C SER A 352 -29.24 26.73 9.89
N GLY A 353 -30.33 26.34 9.23
CA GLY A 353 -30.43 25.11 8.43
C GLY A 353 -30.57 23.82 9.24
N LEU A 354 -30.85 23.89 10.55
CA LEU A 354 -30.94 22.72 11.44
C LEU A 354 -32.33 22.06 11.46
N THR A 355 -33.37 22.71 10.94
CA THR A 355 -34.74 22.16 10.90
C THR A 355 -35.27 22.12 9.47
N SER A 356 -35.74 20.94 9.04
CA SER A 356 -36.35 20.75 7.71
C SER A 356 -37.80 21.27 7.70
N VAL A 357 -38.03 22.21 6.78
CA VAL A 357 -39.21 22.81 6.09
C VAL A 357 -40.67 22.31 6.35
N GLY A 358 -40.94 21.33 7.21
CA GLY A 358 -42.29 20.80 7.45
C GLY A 358 -43.23 21.68 8.28
N HIS A 359 -42.73 22.67 9.03
CA HIS A 359 -43.54 23.58 9.85
C HIS A 359 -43.24 25.02 9.47
N ARG A 360 -44.02 25.59 8.54
CA ARG A 360 -43.94 27.02 8.22
C ARG A 360 -44.35 27.81 9.47
N LEU A 361 -43.39 28.48 10.09
CA LEU A 361 -43.64 29.33 11.26
C LEU A 361 -44.35 30.61 10.78
N GLU A 362 -45.64 30.75 11.09
CA GLU A 362 -46.41 31.97 10.79
C GLU A 362 -45.97 33.11 11.73
N PRO A 363 -45.50 34.26 11.22
CA PRO A 363 -45.04 35.37 12.04
C PRO A 363 -46.16 35.87 12.95
N SER A 364 -45.83 36.11 14.22
CA SER A 364 -46.79 36.71 15.15
C SER A 364 -47.00 38.17 14.77
N ILE A 365 -48.20 38.51 14.29
CA ILE A 365 -48.62 39.90 14.08
C ILE A 365 -48.74 40.53 15.47
N ARG A 366 -47.68 41.19 15.93
CA ARG A 366 -47.79 42.11 17.07
C ARG A 366 -48.49 43.38 16.55
N HIS A 367 -49.76 43.54 16.90
CA HIS A 367 -50.44 44.83 16.87
C HIS A 367 -49.90 45.76 17.95
#